data_AF-A0A2S8PI43-F1
#
_entry.id   AF-A0A2S8PI43-F1
#
_cell.length_a   1.000
_cell.length_b   1.000
_cell.length_c   1.000
_cell.angle_alpha   90.00
_cell.angle_beta   90.00
_cell.angle_gamma   90.00
#
_symmetry.space_group_name_H-M   'P 1'
#
loop_
_entity.id
_entity.type
_entity.pdbx_description
1 polymer ?
#
loop_
_entity_poly.entity_id
_entity_poly.type
_entity_poly.pdbx_seq_one_letter_code
_entity_poly.pdbx_strand_id
1 'polypeptide(L)'
;MFKNVYNWIDERLDVTPIWRDVADHEVPEHVNPAHHFSAFVYCFGGLTFFITVIQILSGMFLTMYYVPDIINAYASVEYLQTKVA
;
A
#
# COMPACT_ATOMS: atom_id res chain seq x y z
N MET A 1 10.24 -4.45 -25.95
CA MET A 1 8.95 -3.74 -25.93
C MET A 1 8.87 -2.79 -24.73
N PHE A 2 8.93 -3.27 -23.49
CA PHE A 2 8.86 -2.43 -22.28
C PHE A 2 9.89 -1.29 -22.22
N LYS A 3 11.14 -1.53 -22.63
CA LYS A 3 12.18 -0.49 -22.68
C LYS A 3 11.85 0.67 -23.62
N ASN A 4 11.21 0.38 -24.76
CA ASN A 4 10.85 1.41 -25.73
C ASN A 4 9.67 2.25 -25.22
N VAL A 5 8.72 1.63 -24.50
CA VAL A 5 7.61 2.34 -23.84
C VAL A 5 8.14 3.22 -22.72
N TYR A 6 9.04 2.69 -21.88
CA TYR A 6 9.68 3.47 -20.81
C TYR A 6 10.41 4.69 -21.36
N ASN A 7 11.26 4.52 -22.37
CA ASN A 7 11.98 5.64 -22.99
C ASN A 7 11.04 6.69 -23.60
N TRP A 8 9.92 6.28 -24.20
CA TRP A 8 8.92 7.20 -24.77
C TRP A 8 8.17 8.02 -23.70
N ILE A 9 7.95 7.43 -22.52
CA ILE A 9 7.35 8.10 -21.36
C ILE A 9 8.38 9.06 -20.76
N ASP A 10 9.61 8.59 -20.57
CA ASP A 10 10.69 9.37 -19.96
C ASP A 10 11.03 10.62 -20.79
N GLU A 11 11.03 10.51 -22.12
CA GLU A 11 11.23 11.68 -23.00
C GLU A 11 10.14 12.75 -22.86
N ARG A 12 8.93 12.38 -22.42
CA ARG A 12 7.80 13.33 -22.27
C ARG A 12 7.62 13.88 -20.86
N LEU A 13 7.86 13.04 -19.87
CA LEU A 13 7.54 13.33 -18.47
C LEU A 13 8.78 13.49 -17.59
N ASP A 14 9.97 13.18 -18.13
CA ASP A 14 11.25 13.24 -17.44
C ASP A 14 11.18 12.57 -16.06
N VAL A 15 10.81 11.29 -16.05
CA VAL A 15 10.47 10.54 -14.83
C VAL A 15 11.73 10.02 -14.14
N THR A 16 12.78 9.74 -14.90
CA THR A 16 14.07 9.26 -14.41
C THR A 16 14.67 10.13 -13.31
N PRO A 17 14.80 11.46 -13.44
CA PRO A 17 15.39 12.29 -12.38
C PRO A 17 14.53 12.32 -11.11
N ILE A 18 13.20 12.39 -11.24
CA ILE A 18 12.28 12.38 -10.08
C ILE A 18 12.41 11.06 -9.31
N TRP A 19 12.48 9.95 -10.04
CA TRP A 19 12.63 8.64 -9.41
C TRP A 19 13.97 8.49 -8.69
N ARG A 20 15.06 8.97 -9.30
CA ARG A 20 16.39 8.95 -8.69
C ARG A 20 16.47 9.83 -7.44
N ASP A 21 15.91 11.02 -7.48
CA ASP A 21 15.90 11.94 -6.33
C ASP A 21 15.18 11.31 -5.11
N VAL A 22 14.07 10.60 -5.34
CA VAL A 22 13.35 9.90 -4.27
C VAL A 22 14.13 8.67 -3.77
N ALA A 23 14.75 7.91 -4.67
CA ALA A 23 15.44 6.67 -4.32
C ALA A 23 16.80 6.89 -3.63
N ASP A 24 17.52 7.92 -4.04
CA ASP A 24 18.85 8.26 -3.53
C ASP A 24 18.78 9.18 -2.30
N HIS A 25 17.58 9.43 -1.75
CA HIS A 25 17.42 10.25 -0.56
C HIS A 25 18.07 9.58 0.66
N GLU A 26 19.14 10.21 1.15
CA GLU A 26 19.92 9.67 2.25
C GLU A 26 19.11 9.61 3.55
N VAL A 27 19.23 8.50 4.25
CA VAL A 27 18.55 8.27 5.53
C VAL A 27 19.53 8.61 6.67
N PRO A 28 19.18 9.53 7.58
CA PRO A 28 20.06 9.92 8.70
C PRO A 28 20.44 8.75 9.62
N GLU A 29 21.65 8.75 10.19
CA GLU A 29 22.13 7.64 11.04
C GLU A 29 21.27 7.40 12.30
N HIS A 30 20.71 8.46 12.89
CA HIS A 30 19.89 8.37 14.12
C HIS A 30 18.52 7.71 13.90
N VAL A 31 18.07 7.57 12.64
CA VAL A 31 16.85 6.83 12.29
C VAL A 31 17.14 5.39 11.86
N ASN A 32 18.41 4.95 11.88
CA ASN A 32 18.79 3.59 11.52
C ASN A 32 18.48 2.60 12.67
N PRO A 33 17.56 1.64 12.49
CA PRO A 33 17.19 0.66 13.52
C PRO A 33 18.35 -0.26 13.93
N ALA A 34 19.40 -0.36 13.11
CA ALA A 34 20.57 -1.19 13.41
C ALA A 34 21.43 -0.64 14.56
N HIS A 35 21.39 0.68 14.80
CA HIS A 35 22.21 1.34 15.84
C HIS A 35 21.39 1.70 17.08
N HIS A 36 20.09 2.00 16.93
CA HIS A 36 19.21 2.36 18.03
C HIS A 36 17.84 1.65 17.88
N PHE A 37 17.48 0.81 18.84
CA PHE A 37 16.18 0.11 18.82
C PHE A 37 14.98 1.08 18.85
N SER A 38 15.12 2.25 19.48
CA SER A 38 14.11 3.32 19.48
C SER A 38 13.84 3.91 18.09
N ALA A 39 14.77 3.75 17.14
CA ALA A 39 14.59 4.23 15.78
C ALA A 39 13.57 3.40 14.97
N PHE A 40 13.14 2.23 15.46
CA PHE A 40 12.05 1.46 14.84
C PHE A 40 10.74 2.26 14.76
N VAL A 41 10.55 3.27 15.63
CA VAL A 41 9.35 4.12 15.62
C VAL A 41 9.19 4.86 14.28
N TYR A 42 10.29 5.18 13.60
CA TYR A 42 10.23 5.83 12.28
C TYR A 42 9.67 4.91 11.18
N CYS A 43 9.67 3.59 11.38
CA CYS A 43 9.04 2.64 10.47
C CYS A 43 7.50 2.65 10.55
N PHE A 44 6.90 3.18 11.63
CA PHE A 44 5.44 3.18 11.78
C PHE A 44 4.73 3.96 10.68
N GLY A 45 5.34 5.02 10.13
CA GLY A 45 4.75 5.74 8.99
C GLY A 45 4.55 4.83 7.77
N GLY A 46 5.56 4.04 7.43
CA GLY A 46 5.48 3.05 6.35
C GLY A 46 4.52 1.91 6.66
N LEU A 47 4.50 1.43 7.91
CA LEU A 47 3.55 0.40 8.34
C LEU A 47 2.10 0.89 8.28
N THR A 48 1.83 2.12 8.70
CA THR A 48 0.49 2.72 8.60
C THR A 48 0.04 2.80 7.15
N PHE A 49 0.90 3.30 6.25
CA PHE A 49 0.59 3.34 4.82
C PHE A 49 0.29 1.93 4.27
N PHE A 50 1.12 0.95 4.60
CA PHE A 50 0.94 -0.43 4.16
C PHE A 50 -0.39 -1.03 4.65
N ILE A 51 -0.73 -0.84 5.93
CA ILE A 51 -2.01 -1.29 6.50
C ILE A 51 -3.18 -0.60 5.80
N THR A 52 -3.10 0.71 5.55
CA THR A 52 -4.14 1.45 4.82
C THR A 52 -4.36 0.87 3.43
N VAL A 53 -3.30 0.56 2.68
CA VAL A 53 -3.42 -0.07 1.35
C VAL A 53 -4.11 -1.43 1.47
N ILE A 54 -3.73 -2.26 2.44
CA ILE A 54 -4.40 -3.55 2.69
C ILE A 54 -5.89 -3.32 2.94
N GLN A 55 -6.26 -2.39 3.82
CA GLN A 55 -7.67 -2.12 4.17
C GLN A 55 -8.48 -1.61 2.98
N ILE A 56 -7.91 -0.75 2.13
CA ILE A 56 -8.57 -0.27 0.92
C ILE A 56 -8.84 -1.43 -0.03
N LEU A 57 -7.82 -2.25 -0.32
CA LEU A 57 -7.97 -3.36 -1.26
C LEU A 57 -8.91 -4.44 -0.72
N SER A 58 -8.72 -4.88 0.53
CA SER A 58 -9.62 -5.87 1.14
C SER A 58 -11.04 -5.33 1.30
N GLY A 59 -11.18 -4.06 1.67
CA GLY A 59 -12.47 -3.37 1.79
C GLY A 59 -13.21 -3.33 0.45
N MET A 60 -12.52 -3.00 -0.64
CA MET A 60 -13.09 -3.05 -1.99
C MET A 60 -13.66 -4.44 -2.31
N PHE A 61 -12.94 -5.52 -2.00
CA PHE A 61 -13.47 -6.88 -2.20
C PHE A 61 -14.66 -7.20 -1.30
N LEU A 62 -14.63 -6.79 -0.03
CA LEU A 62 -15.75 -7.01 0.90
C LEU A 62 -17.03 -6.31 0.42
N THR A 63 -16.92 -5.12 -0.18
CA THR A 63 -18.09 -4.39 -0.70
C THR A 63 -18.80 -5.11 -1.84
N MET A 64 -18.16 -6.07 -2.51
CA MET A 64 -18.80 -6.87 -3.56
C MET A 64 -19.82 -7.89 -3.01
N TYR A 65 -19.73 -8.24 -1.73
CA TYR A 65 -20.54 -9.29 -1.10
C TYR A 65 -21.32 -8.84 0.14
N TYR A 66 -20.83 -7.80 0.84
CA TYR A 66 -21.49 -7.28 2.03
C TYR A 66 -22.80 -6.58 1.67
N VAL A 67 -23.87 -6.87 2.43
CA VAL A 67 -25.18 -6.23 2.27
C VAL A 67 -25.41 -5.25 3.41
N PRO A 68 -25.45 -3.92 3.16
CA PRO A 68 -25.61 -2.89 4.19
C PRO A 68 -27.09 -2.72 4.58
N ASP A 69 -27.69 -3.77 5.13
CA ASP A 69 -29.10 -3.80 5.56
C ASP A 69 -29.23 -4.40 6.97
N ILE A 70 -30.20 -3.92 7.76
CA ILE A 70 -30.37 -4.32 9.16
C ILE A 70 -30.68 -5.82 9.29
N ILE A 71 -31.44 -6.39 8.34
CA ILE A 71 -31.86 -7.80 8.37
C ILE A 71 -30.76 -8.69 7.80
N ASN A 72 -30.12 -8.26 6.71
CA ASN A 72 -29.23 -9.12 5.92
C ASN A 72 -27.72 -8.95 6.23
N ALA A 73 -27.30 -7.94 7.00
CA ALA A 73 -25.90 -7.69 7.28
C ALA A 73 -25.18 -8.91 7.87
N TYR A 74 -25.76 -9.55 8.89
CA TYR A 74 -25.15 -10.73 9.51
C TYR A 74 -25.03 -11.91 8.54
N ALA A 75 -26.11 -12.23 7.80
CA ALA A 75 -26.11 -13.31 6.83
C ALA A 75 -25.07 -13.09 5.70
N SER A 76 -24.87 -11.83 5.27
CA SER A 76 -23.85 -11.50 4.27
C SER A 76 -22.41 -11.72 4.78
N VAL A 77 -22.15 -11.49 6.07
CA VAL A 77 -20.85 -11.77 6.71
C VAL A 77 -20.64 -13.28 6.90
N GLU A 78 -21.67 -14.02 7.30
CA GLU A 78 -21.63 -15.49 7.39
C GLU A 78 -21.34 -16.11 6.02
N TYR A 79 -21.97 -15.61 4.95
CA TYR A 79 -21.69 -16.03 3.58
C TYR A 79 -20.22 -15.78 3.19
N LEU A 80 -19.71 -14.58 3.48
CA LEU A 80 -18.29 -14.24 3.27
C LEU A 80 -17.35 -15.23 3.96
N GLN A 81 -17.63 -15.61 5.22
CA GLN A 81 -16.76 -16.49 6.00
C GLN A 81 -16.85 -17.97 5.63
N THR A 82 -18.00 -18.43 5.11
CA THR A 82 -18.27 -19.87 4.92
C THR A 82 -18.27 -20.32 3.46
N LYS A 83 -18.46 -19.39 2.51
CA LYS A 83 -18.60 -19.69 1.09
C LYS A 83 -17.59 -18.98 0.19
N VAL A 84 -17.09 -17.81 0.61
CA VAL A 84 -16.14 -17.01 -0.20
C VAL A 84 -14.70 -17.20 0.28
N ALA A 85 -14.49 -17.28 1.59
CA ALA A 85 -13.17 -17.49 2.22
C ALA A 85 -12.55 -18.86 1.88
#